data_AF-A0A132AEQ3-F1
#
_entry.id   AF-A0A132AEQ3-F1
#
_cell.length_a   1.000
_cell.length_b   1.000
_cell.length_c   1.000
_cell.angle_alpha   90.00
_cell.angle_beta   90.00
_cell.angle_gamma   90.00
#
_symmetry.space_group_name_H-M   'P 1'
#
loop_
_entity.id
_entity.type
_entity.pdbx_description
1 polymer ?
#
loop_
_entity_poly.entity_id
_entity_poly.type
_entity_poly.pdbx_seq_one_letter_code
_entity_poly.pdbx_strand_id
1 'polypeptide(L)'
;MESLLETMKISNDLKADEKIEETDKPNQDDRSLFLTFNANSIEILKLVKKLSNSITAKQAEQGLLSLKQKFSELFENFCLYSEICILMEQNNFKATARRFLQELFLDMDLEKF
;
A
#
# COMPACT_ATOMS: atom_id res chain seq x y z
N MET A 1 48.54 -1.27 43.04
CA MET A 1 48.12 -2.06 41.86
C MET A 1 46.94 -1.33 41.24
N GLU A 2 47.13 -0.11 40.73
CA GLU A 2 47.92 0.13 39.52
C GLU A 2 47.65 -0.94 38.46
N SER A 3 46.50 -0.79 37.83
CA SER A 3 46.36 -0.76 36.37
C SER A 3 45.02 -0.05 36.11
N LEU A 4 44.86 1.27 35.92
CA LEU A 4 45.65 2.23 35.15
C LEU A 4 46.32 1.57 33.96
N LEU A 5 45.65 1.59 32.80
CA LEU A 5 46.05 2.56 31.76
C LEU A 5 45.51 2.26 30.36
N GLU A 6 44.85 1.13 30.09
CA GLU A 6 44.71 0.77 28.66
C GLU A 6 43.33 0.96 28.00
N THR A 7 42.23 1.32 28.68
CA THR A 7 40.98 1.61 27.94
C THR A 7 40.16 2.80 28.43
N MET A 8 40.73 3.66 29.28
CA MET A 8 40.41 5.10 29.25
C MET A 8 41.00 5.72 27.97
N LYS A 9 40.58 5.23 26.80
CA LYS A 9 41.05 5.71 25.50
C LYS A 9 40.05 5.64 24.34
N ILE A 10 38.76 5.51 24.61
CA ILE A 10 37.77 6.19 23.76
C ILE A 10 36.65 6.75 24.67
N SER A 11 37.02 7.65 25.59
CA SER A 11 36.18 8.82 25.79
C SER A 11 36.52 9.78 24.65
N ASN A 12 35.49 10.37 24.07
CA ASN A 12 35.49 11.73 23.55
C ASN A 12 36.68 12.12 22.67
N ASP A 13 36.48 12.10 21.36
CA ASP A 13 36.60 13.30 20.53
C ASP A 13 36.30 12.96 19.09
N LEU A 14 35.10 13.36 18.62
CA LEU A 14 34.85 13.92 17.30
C LEU A 14 33.40 14.41 17.28
N LYS A 15 33.27 15.61 17.84
CA LYS A 15 32.21 16.57 17.57
C LYS A 15 32.43 17.09 16.15
N ALA A 16 31.47 16.89 15.25
CA ALA A 16 31.25 17.68 14.04
C ALA A 16 29.89 17.22 13.49
N ASP A 17 28.83 17.95 13.82
CA ASP A 17 28.14 18.77 12.82
C ASP A 17 27.47 17.92 11.73
N GLU A 18 26.24 17.49 11.97
CA GLU A 18 25.22 17.63 10.92
C GLU A 18 23.83 17.69 11.55
N LYS A 19 23.14 18.78 11.22
CA LYS A 19 21.77 19.09 11.55
C LYS A 19 20.86 17.88 11.28
N ILE A 20 20.14 17.41 12.29
CA ILE A 20 18.84 16.78 12.03
C ILE A 20 17.86 17.92 11.80
N GLU A 21 17.92 18.45 10.58
CA GLU A 21 16.94 19.36 10.03
C GLU A 21 16.76 18.93 8.57
N GLU A 22 15.98 17.88 8.35
CA GLU A 22 15.09 17.92 7.21
C GLU A 22 13.72 17.38 7.61
N THR A 23 12.83 18.35 7.64
CA THR A 23 11.41 18.25 7.86
C THR A 23 10.77 17.46 6.73
N ASP A 24 10.19 16.30 7.01
CA ASP A 24 9.03 15.83 6.25
C ASP A 24 7.85 15.75 7.19
N LYS A 25 7.35 16.94 7.56
CA LYS A 25 5.94 17.07 7.91
C LYS A 25 5.20 16.61 6.66
N PRO A 26 4.28 15.62 6.73
CA PRO A 26 3.48 15.28 5.56
C PRO A 26 2.85 16.58 5.10
N ASN A 27 3.18 16.96 3.87
CA ASN A 27 2.72 18.19 3.26
C ASN A 27 1.19 18.18 3.44
N GLN A 28 0.57 19.33 3.74
CA GLN A 28 -0.88 19.34 4.00
C GLN A 28 -1.68 18.77 2.80
N ASP A 29 -1.08 18.78 1.61
CA ASP A 29 -1.54 18.08 0.40
C ASP A 29 -1.37 16.54 0.43
N ASP A 30 -0.30 16.01 1.03
CA ASP A 30 -0.05 14.56 1.15
C ASP A 30 -1.11 13.88 2.02
N ARG A 31 -1.61 14.58 3.05
CA ARG A 31 -2.73 14.08 3.85
C ARG A 31 -3.99 13.97 3.02
N SER A 32 -4.26 14.94 2.17
CA SER A 32 -5.45 14.96 1.31
C SER A 32 -5.36 13.84 0.27
N LEU A 33 -4.18 13.62 -0.31
CA LEU A 33 -3.90 12.51 -1.22
C LEU A 33 -4.03 11.16 -0.51
N PHE A 34 -3.48 10.99 0.69
CA PHE A 34 -3.60 9.77 1.48
C PHE A 34 -5.05 9.46 1.89
N LEU A 35 -5.81 10.50 2.30
CA LEU A 35 -7.23 10.36 2.62
C LEU A 35 -8.04 9.96 1.38
N THR A 36 -7.73 10.54 0.21
CA THR A 36 -8.38 10.22 -1.07
C THR A 36 -8.01 8.82 -1.55
N PHE A 37 -6.73 8.46 -1.46
CA PHE A 37 -6.21 7.13 -1.74
C PHE A 37 -6.91 6.08 -0.87
N ASN A 38 -7.06 6.35 0.42
CA ASN A 38 -7.76 5.47 1.35
C ASN A 38 -9.27 5.39 1.03
N ALA A 39 -9.91 6.52 0.73
CA ALA A 39 -11.33 6.55 0.36
C ALA A 39 -11.61 5.72 -0.90
N ASN A 40 -10.77 5.87 -1.93
CA ASN A 40 -10.90 5.12 -3.18
C ASN A 40 -10.55 3.63 -2.98
N SER A 41 -9.55 3.31 -2.16
CA SER A 41 -9.22 1.92 -1.78
C SER A 41 -10.41 1.25 -1.08
N ILE A 42 -11.07 1.96 -0.16
CA ILE A 42 -12.29 1.47 0.51
C ILE A 42 -13.41 1.22 -0.51
N GLU A 43 -13.57 2.08 -1.51
CA GLU A 43 -14.56 1.87 -2.58
C GLU A 43 -14.24 0.62 -3.41
N ILE A 44 -12.98 0.43 -3.79
CA ILE A 44 -12.51 -0.76 -4.49
C ILE A 44 -12.85 -2.02 -3.67
N LEU A 45 -12.51 -2.06 -2.39
CA LEU A 45 -12.82 -3.20 -1.52
C LEU A 45 -14.33 -3.47 -1.41
N LYS A 46 -15.16 -2.41 -1.38
CA LYS A 46 -16.63 -2.56 -1.41
C LYS A 46 -17.12 -3.18 -2.72
N LEU A 47 -16.56 -2.77 -3.86
CA LEU A 47 -16.91 -3.34 -5.16
C LEU A 47 -16.43 -4.79 -5.29
N VAL A 48 -15.23 -5.09 -4.84
CA VAL A 48 -14.69 -6.46 -4.75
C VAL A 48 -15.62 -7.34 -3.90
N LYS A 49 -16.10 -6.86 -2.76
CA LYS A 49 -17.08 -7.61 -1.96
C LYS A 49 -18.38 -7.87 -2.72
N LYS A 50 -18.90 -6.89 -3.47
CA LYS A 50 -20.10 -7.06 -4.32
C LYS A 50 -19.87 -8.02 -5.49
N LEU A 51 -18.63 -8.19 -5.93
CA LEU A 51 -18.26 -9.12 -7.01
C LEU A 51 -18.47 -10.60 -6.60
N SER A 52 -18.45 -10.91 -5.30
CA SER A 52 -18.82 -12.24 -4.79
C SER A 52 -20.31 -12.59 -5.04
N ASN A 53 -21.18 -11.59 -5.19
CA ASN A 53 -22.60 -11.78 -5.45
C ASN A 53 -22.89 -11.75 -6.95
N SER A 54 -23.45 -12.83 -7.48
CA SER A 54 -23.69 -13.00 -8.92
C SER A 54 -24.65 -11.99 -9.55
N ILE A 55 -25.54 -11.39 -8.77
CA ILE A 55 -26.49 -10.38 -9.27
C ILE A 55 -25.75 -9.05 -9.51
N THR A 56 -24.90 -8.66 -8.57
CA THR A 56 -24.17 -7.39 -8.61
C THR A 56 -22.81 -7.49 -9.29
N ALA A 57 -22.35 -8.70 -9.64
CA ALA A 57 -21.01 -8.94 -10.17
C ALA A 57 -20.70 -8.09 -11.41
N LYS A 58 -21.54 -8.11 -12.43
CA LYS A 58 -21.31 -7.33 -13.67
C LYS A 58 -21.21 -5.83 -13.42
N GLN A 59 -22.06 -5.30 -12.53
CA GLN A 59 -22.03 -3.89 -12.16
C GLN A 59 -20.76 -3.56 -11.37
N ALA A 60 -20.32 -4.46 -10.50
CA ALA A 60 -19.08 -4.32 -9.75
C ALA A 60 -17.85 -4.35 -10.68
N GLU A 61 -17.80 -5.24 -11.67
CA GLU A 61 -16.74 -5.30 -12.69
C GLU A 61 -16.62 -3.97 -13.43
N GLN A 62 -17.75 -3.42 -13.92
CA GLN A 62 -17.77 -2.12 -14.59
C GLN A 62 -17.31 -0.98 -13.69
N GLY A 63 -17.71 -1.00 -12.41
CA GLY A 63 -17.26 -0.02 -11.42
C GLY A 63 -15.75 -0.09 -11.19
N LEU A 64 -15.19 -1.30 -11.06
CA LEU A 64 -13.76 -1.52 -10.88
C LEU A 64 -12.95 -1.07 -12.10
N LEU A 65 -13.43 -1.35 -13.32
CA LEU A 65 -12.80 -0.85 -14.54
C LEU A 65 -12.83 0.68 -14.63
N SER A 66 -13.94 1.30 -14.24
CA SER A 66 -14.07 2.76 -14.21
C SER A 66 -13.10 3.40 -13.21
N LEU A 67 -12.88 2.75 -12.06
CA LEU A 67 -11.89 3.20 -11.08
C LEU A 67 -10.45 2.99 -11.57
N LYS A 68 -10.14 1.86 -12.24
CA LYS A 68 -8.82 1.64 -12.84
C LYS A 68 -8.47 2.70 -13.87
N GLN A 69 -9.45 3.18 -14.65
CA GLN A 69 -9.25 4.27 -15.61
C GLN A 69 -8.98 5.63 -14.95
N LYS A 70 -9.59 5.90 -13.79
CA LYS A 70 -9.45 7.20 -13.09
C LYS A 70 -8.23 7.24 -12.17
N PHE A 71 -7.89 6.11 -11.57
CA PHE A 71 -6.92 5.99 -10.50
C PHE A 71 -6.06 4.74 -10.70
N SER A 72 -5.30 4.70 -11.79
CA SER A 72 -4.44 3.55 -12.12
C SER A 72 -3.42 3.24 -11.03
N GLU A 73 -2.89 4.28 -10.37
CA GLU A 73 -1.90 4.18 -9.28
C GLU A 73 -2.38 3.31 -8.10
N LEU A 74 -3.70 3.25 -7.85
CA LEU A 74 -4.26 2.37 -6.79
C LEU A 74 -4.09 0.89 -7.14
N PHE A 75 -4.14 0.55 -8.42
CA PHE A 75 -4.03 -0.83 -8.90
C PHE A 75 -2.58 -1.33 -9.00
N GLU A 76 -1.62 -0.44 -8.74
CA GLU A 76 -0.22 -0.81 -8.56
C GLU A 76 0.11 -1.04 -7.08
N ASN A 77 -0.78 -0.71 -6.14
CA ASN A 77 -0.50 -0.84 -4.72
C ASN A 77 -0.56 -2.30 -4.23
N PHE A 78 0.58 -2.82 -3.79
CA PHE A 78 0.71 -4.17 -3.26
C PHE A 78 -0.18 -4.46 -2.04
N CYS A 79 -0.27 -3.53 -1.08
CA CYS A 79 -1.09 -3.71 0.12
C CYS A 79 -2.57 -3.84 -0.21
N LEU A 80 -3.07 -3.06 -1.16
CA LEU A 80 -4.45 -3.17 -1.63
C LEU A 80 -4.71 -4.53 -2.26
N TYR A 81 -3.79 -5.01 -3.11
CA TYR A 81 -3.91 -6.32 -3.72
C TYR A 81 -3.88 -7.47 -2.69
N SER A 82 -3.03 -7.38 -1.67
CA SER A 82 -3.00 -8.34 -0.56
C SER A 82 -4.34 -8.40 0.17
N GLU A 83 -4.95 -7.26 0.48
CA GLU A 83 -6.28 -7.21 1.11
C GLU A 83 -7.37 -7.84 0.22
N ILE A 84 -7.29 -7.64 -1.09
CA ILE A 84 -8.19 -8.26 -2.06
C ILE A 84 -8.00 -9.79 -2.09
N CYS A 85 -6.77 -10.28 -1.98
CA CYS A 85 -6.49 -11.71 -1.88
C CYS A 85 -7.13 -12.33 -0.63
N ILE A 86 -7.01 -11.67 0.52
CA ILE A 86 -7.68 -12.09 1.76
C ILE A 86 -9.20 -12.11 1.58
N LEU A 87 -9.78 -11.10 0.95
CA LEU A 87 -11.22 -11.09 0.64
C LEU A 87 -11.62 -12.24 -0.29
N MET A 88 -10.81 -12.55 -1.30
CA MET A 88 -11.04 -13.67 -2.21
C MET A 88 -10.99 -15.02 -1.52
N GLU A 89 -10.13 -15.18 -0.51
CA GLU A 89 -10.05 -16.39 0.31
C GLU A 89 -11.26 -16.52 1.25
N GLN A 90 -11.66 -15.43 1.89
CA GLN A 90 -12.73 -15.41 2.88
C GLN A 90 -14.15 -15.53 2.29
N ASN A 91 -14.33 -15.20 1.01
CA ASN A 91 -15.64 -15.22 0.35
C ASN A 91 -15.66 -16.20 -0.82
N ASN A 92 -16.84 -16.72 -1.15
CA ASN A 92 -16.96 -17.76 -2.17
C ASN A 92 -17.04 -17.15 -3.59
N PHE A 93 -15.91 -16.69 -4.12
CA PHE A 93 -15.84 -16.10 -5.46
C PHE A 93 -15.90 -17.15 -6.58
N LYS A 94 -16.68 -16.86 -7.61
CA LYS A 94 -16.67 -17.62 -8.87
C LYS A 94 -15.29 -17.54 -9.53
N ALA A 95 -14.92 -18.59 -10.28
CA ALA A 95 -13.63 -18.64 -10.96
C ALA A 95 -13.43 -17.48 -11.96
N THR A 96 -14.51 -17.00 -12.60
CA THR A 96 -14.47 -15.84 -13.49
C THR A 96 -14.14 -14.55 -12.75
N ALA A 97 -14.75 -14.32 -11.60
CA ALA A 97 -14.47 -13.14 -10.77
C ALA A 97 -13.04 -13.13 -10.24
N ARG A 98 -12.52 -14.30 -9.84
CA ARG A 98 -11.11 -14.45 -9.43
C ARG A 98 -10.15 -14.12 -10.57
N ARG A 99 -10.38 -14.65 -11.78
CA ARG A 99 -9.55 -14.33 -12.95
C ARG A 99 -9.60 -12.83 -13.29
N PHE A 100 -10.79 -12.24 -13.29
CA PHE A 100 -10.95 -10.81 -13.52
C PHE A 100 -10.13 -9.96 -12.53
N LEU A 101 -10.20 -10.27 -11.22
CA LEU A 101 -9.41 -9.55 -10.21
C LEU A 101 -7.91 -9.73 -10.41
N GLN A 102 -7.46 -10.92 -10.80
CA GLN A 102 -6.04 -11.18 -11.08
C GLN A 102 -5.56 -10.39 -12.31
N GLU A 103 -6.34 -10.38 -13.40
CA GLU A 103 -6.05 -9.60 -14.60
C GLU A 103 -6.05 -8.09 -14.33
N LEU A 104 -6.88 -7.62 -13.40
CA LEU A 104 -6.99 -6.21 -13.05
C LEU A 104 -5.69 -5.65 -12.46
N PHE A 105 -4.91 -6.47 -11.75
CA PHE A 105 -3.65 -6.13 -11.11
C PHE A 105 -2.42 -6.72 -11.82
N LEU A 106 -2.58 -7.25 -13.04
CA LEU A 106 -1.51 -7.93 -13.78
C LEU A 106 -0.33 -7.00 -14.12
N ASP A 107 -0.60 -5.72 -14.35
CA ASP A 107 0.39 -4.71 -14.70
C ASP A 107 1.19 -4.20 -13.49
N MET A 108 0.97 -4.76 -12.29
CA MET A 108 1.69 -4.36 -11.07
C MET A 108 3.16 -4.78 -11.16
N ASP A 109 4.04 -3.80 -11.06
CA ASP A 109 5.48 -4.01 -11.07
C ASP A 109 5.99 -4.36 -9.66
N LEU A 110 6.16 -5.66 -9.41
CA LEU A 110 6.60 -6.18 -8.12
C LEU A 110 8.07 -5.84 -7.79
N GLU A 111 8.87 -5.43 -8.78
CA GLU A 111 10.28 -5.08 -8.57
C GLU A 111 10.46 -3.68 -7.96
N LYS A 112 9.39 -2.88 -7.90
CA LYS A 112 9.38 -1.52 -7.34
C LYS A 112 9.15 -1.44 -5.82
N PHE A 113 8.97 -2.58 -5.14
CA PHE A 113 8.68 -2.67 -3.70
C PHE A 113 9.84 -3.27 -2.91
#